data_AF-A0A831X299-F1
#
_entry.id   AF-A0A831X299-F1
#
_cell.length_a   1.000
_cell.length_b   1.000
_cell.length_c   1.000
_cell.angle_alpha   90.00
_cell.angle_beta   90.00
_cell.angle_gamma   90.00
#
_symmetry.space_group_name_H-M   'P 1'
#
loop_
_entity.id
_entity.type
_entity.pdbx_description
1 polymer ?
#
loop_
_entity_poly.entity_id
_entity_poly.type
_entity_poly.pdbx_seq_one_letter_code
_entity_poly.pdbx_strand_id
1 'polypeptide(L)'
;MPLKQEMELLERYLEIEQTRFQYRLTIPMEIDAETLDTRVTNLILQPLVENAIRQQIAPRSAAGRIEIRARREDEALQLEVRDDGPGTNRLAGSFS
;
A
#
# COMPACT_ATOMS: atom_id res chain seq x y z
N MET A 1 -14.86 -7.82 -2.42
CA MET A 1 -14.09 -8.95 -3.00
C MET A 1 -13.22 -9.57 -1.91
N PRO A 2 -12.75 -10.82 -2.02
CA PRO A 2 -11.72 -11.33 -1.12
C PRO A 2 -10.45 -10.48 -1.22
N LEU A 3 -9.74 -10.28 -0.11
CA LEU A 3 -8.47 -9.54 -0.07
C LEU A 3 -7.47 -10.10 -1.09
N LYS A 4 -7.44 -11.41 -1.29
CA LYS A 4 -6.63 -12.07 -2.33
C LYS A 4 -6.81 -11.42 -3.71
N GLN A 5 -8.05 -11.19 -4.12
CA GLN A 5 -8.33 -10.62 -5.43
C GLN A 5 -7.91 -9.14 -5.50
N GLU A 6 -8.01 -8.41 -4.40
CA GLU A 6 -7.51 -7.03 -4.31
C GLU A 6 -5.97 -7.00 -4.43
N MET A 7 -5.28 -7.92 -3.74
CA MET A 7 -3.82 -8.07 -3.83
C MET A 7 -3.38 -8.43 -5.26
N GLU A 8 -4.09 -9.33 -5.95
CA GLU A 8 -3.80 -9.67 -7.35
C GLU A 8 -3.94 -8.45 -8.29
N LEU A 9 -4.91 -7.56 -8.05
CA LEU A 9 -5.04 -6.31 -8.81
C LEU A 9 -3.91 -5.34 -8.48
N LEU A 10 -3.57 -5.23 -7.20
CA LEU A 10 -2.50 -4.35 -6.73
C LEU A 10 -1.14 -4.79 -7.26
N GLU A 11 -0.83 -6.09 -7.27
CA GLU A 11 0.40 -6.65 -7.82
C GLU A 11 0.58 -6.28 -9.30
N ARG A 12 -0.46 -6.43 -10.12
CA ARG A 12 -0.42 -6.04 -11.54
C ARG A 12 -0.13 -4.56 -11.74
N TYR A 13 -0.73 -3.70 -10.92
CA TYR A 13 -0.44 -2.27 -10.93
C TYR A 13 1.04 -2.01 -10.56
N LEU A 14 1.54 -2.69 -9.52
CA LEU A 14 2.88 -2.52 -9.02
C LEU A 14 3.96 -3.05 -9.98
N GLU A 15 3.68 -4.07 -10.79
CA GLU A 15 4.58 -4.52 -11.85
C GLU A 15 4.83 -3.41 -12.89
N ILE A 16 3.78 -2.65 -13.25
CA ILE A 16 3.88 -1.53 -14.18
C ILE A 16 4.74 -0.41 -13.56
N GLU A 17 4.48 -0.06 -12.30
CA GLU A 17 5.23 1.01 -11.63
C GLU A 17 6.68 0.60 -11.34
N GLN A 18 6.96 -0.64 -10.95
CA GLN A 18 8.32 -1.15 -10.79
C GLN A 18 9.10 -1.13 -12.12
N THR A 19 8.43 -1.34 -13.25
CA THR A 19 9.07 -1.14 -14.57
C THR A 19 9.45 0.32 -14.80
N ARG A 20 8.60 1.26 -14.41
CA ARG A 20 8.84 2.72 -14.56
C ARG A 20 9.95 3.23 -13.64
N PHE A 21 9.99 2.76 -12.39
CA PHE A 21 10.89 3.25 -11.36
C PHE A 21 12.14 2.38 -11.17
N GLN A 22 12.17 1.19 -11.77
CA GLN A 22 13.27 0.23 -11.71
C GLN A 22 13.70 -0.04 -10.26
N TYR A 23 15.00 -0.11 -10.00
CA TYR A 23 15.58 -0.34 -8.68
C TYR A 23 15.26 0.75 -7.63
N ARG A 24 14.63 1.87 -8.03
CA ARG A 24 14.27 2.95 -7.09
C ARG A 24 12.98 2.69 -6.34
N LEU A 25 12.20 1.68 -6.69
CA LEU A 25 10.96 1.33 -6.00
C LEU A 25 11.07 -0.09 -5.43
N THR A 26 11.05 -0.20 -4.11
CA THR A 26 10.98 -1.49 -3.42
C THR A 26 9.67 -1.59 -2.65
N ILE A 27 8.96 -2.71 -2.81
CA ILE A 27 7.64 -2.90 -2.20
C ILE A 27 7.58 -4.23 -1.47
N PRO A 28 8.13 -4.35 -0.25
CA PRO A 28 7.95 -5.54 0.55
C PRO A 28 6.48 -5.71 0.93
N MET A 29 5.97 -6.93 0.79
CA MET A 29 4.62 -7.31 1.19
C MET A 29 4.68 -8.40 2.25
N GLU A 30 3.98 -8.19 3.37
CA GLU A 30 3.83 -9.17 4.45
C GLU A 30 2.33 -9.41 4.65
N ILE A 31 1.82 -10.45 3.99
CA ILE A 31 0.39 -10.77 3.95
C ILE A 31 0.17 -12.10 4.65
N ASP A 32 -0.52 -12.06 5.79
CA ASP A 32 -0.86 -13.28 6.53
C ASP A 32 -1.90 -14.07 5.74
N ALA A 33 -1.64 -15.36 5.49
CA ALA A 33 -2.48 -16.19 4.62
C ALA A 33 -3.94 -16.27 5.09
N GLU A 34 -4.19 -16.19 6.40
CA GLU A 34 -5.53 -16.20 6.99
C GLU A 34 -6.37 -14.96 6.64
N THR A 35 -5.74 -13.89 6.16
CA THR A 35 -6.44 -12.65 5.79
C THR A 35 -7.01 -12.69 4.37
N LEU A 36 -6.48 -13.56 3.50
CA LEU A 36 -6.71 -13.55 2.05
C LEU A 36 -8.18 -13.73 1.64
N ASP A 37 -8.94 -14.52 2.41
CA ASP A 37 -10.36 -14.78 2.13
C ASP A 37 -11.30 -13.73 2.76
N THR A 38 -10.77 -12.79 3.55
CA THR A 38 -11.55 -11.72 4.17
C THR A 38 -12.12 -10.79 3.11
N ARG A 39 -13.41 -10.44 3.22
CA ARG A 39 -14.04 -9.50 2.30
C ARG A 39 -13.61 -8.07 2.60
N VAL A 40 -13.10 -7.40 1.58
CA VAL A 40 -12.72 -5.99 1.61
C VAL A 40 -13.49 -5.19 0.57
N THR A 41 -13.55 -3.88 0.79
CA THR A 41 -13.97 -2.90 -0.22
C THR A 41 -12.97 -2.94 -1.37
N ASN A 42 -13.49 -2.91 -2.60
CA ASN A 42 -12.67 -2.89 -3.81
C ASN A 42 -11.83 -1.60 -3.87
N LEU A 43 -10.58 -1.71 -4.30
CA LEU A 43 -9.64 -0.61 -4.47
C LEU A 43 -9.37 0.17 -3.18
N ILE A 44 -9.25 -0.53 -2.04
CA ILE A 44 -8.91 0.14 -0.77
C ILE A 44 -7.40 0.40 -0.67
N LEU A 45 -6.57 -0.51 -1.18
CA LEU A 45 -5.11 -0.40 -1.11
C LEU A 45 -4.54 0.42 -2.26
N GLN A 46 -5.12 0.28 -3.46
CA GLN A 46 -4.66 0.97 -4.66
C GLN A 46 -4.50 2.50 -4.48
N PRO A 47 -5.48 3.28 -3.99
CA PRO A 47 -5.32 4.72 -3.85
C PRO A 47 -4.25 5.10 -2.83
N LEU A 48 -4.06 4.31 -1.77
CA LEU A 48 -3.02 4.57 -0.77
C LEU A 48 -1.62 4.38 -1.37
N VAL A 49 -1.44 3.28 -2.10
CA VAL A 49 -0.17 2.97 -2.78
C VAL A 49 0.12 3.98 -3.90
N GLU A 50 -0.87 4.32 -4.73
CA GLU A 50 -0.74 5.35 -5.76
C GLU A 50 -0.33 6.71 -5.16
N ASN A 51 -0.93 7.07 -4.02
CA ASN A 51 -0.59 8.29 -3.31
C ASN A 51 0.85 8.28 -2.79
N ALA A 52 1.30 7.17 -2.21
CA ALA A 52 2.67 7.00 -1.74
C ALA A 52 3.68 7.08 -2.89
N ILE A 53 3.43 6.38 -4.01
CA ILE A 53 4.28 6.45 -5.21
C ILE A 53 4.36 7.89 -5.73
N ARG A 54 3.21 8.56 -5.90
CA ARG A 54 3.15 9.91 -6.45
C ARG A 54 3.87 10.94 -5.60
N GLN A 55 3.79 10.82 -4.27
CA GLN A 55 4.31 11.84 -3.35
C GLN A 55 5.74 11.57 -2.91
N GLN A 56 6.12 10.30 -2.74
CA GLN A 56 7.42 9.93 -2.16
C GLN A 56 8.39 9.35 -3.19
N ILE A 57 7.91 8.62 -4.18
CA ILE A 57 8.78 7.92 -5.13
C ILE A 57 9.02 8.78 -6.37
N ALA A 58 7.95 9.28 -6.99
CA ALA A 58 8.03 10.02 -8.24
C ALA A 58 8.89 11.31 -8.17
N PRO A 59 8.84 12.13 -7.09
CA PRO A 59 9.62 13.37 -7.03
C PRO A 59 11.10 13.18 -6.70
N ARG A 60 11.52 11.98 -6.24
CA ARG A 60 12.87 11.73 -5.72
C ARG A 60 13.70 10.93 -6.72
N SER A 61 14.97 11.29 -6.86
CA SER A 61 15.95 10.48 -7.62
C SER A 61 16.50 9.30 -6.81
N ALA A 62 16.35 9.35 -5.48
CA ALA A 62 16.77 8.28 -4.58
C ALA A 62 15.82 7.07 -4.64
N ALA A 63 16.29 5.93 -4.15
CA ALA A 63 15.42 4.79 -3.90
C ALA A 63 14.41 5.13 -2.79
N GLY A 64 13.20 4.60 -2.92
CA GLY A 64 12.14 4.71 -1.94
C GLY A 64 11.45 3.37 -1.73
N ARG A 65 10.81 3.24 -0.57
CA ARG A 65 10.23 1.99 -0.07
C ARG A 65 8.77 2.20 0.35
N ILE A 66 7.90 1.30 -0.11
CA ILE A 66 6.49 1.23 0.31
C ILE A 66 6.25 -0.17 0.87
N GLU A 67 5.93 -0.30 2.15
CA GLU A 67 5.58 -1.58 2.77
C GLU A 67 4.07 -1.76 2.78
N ILE A 68 3.62 -2.98 2.44
CA ILE A 68 2.21 -3.35 2.53
C ILE A 68 2.10 -4.51 3.52
N ARG A 69 1.25 -4.37 4.53
CA ARG A 69 0.95 -5.44 5.49
C ARG A 69 -0.54 -5.74 5.54
N ALA A 70 -0.86 -7.02 5.67
CA ALA A 70 -2.20 -7.47 6.02
C ALA A 70 -2.09 -8.52 7.11
N ARG A 71 -2.70 -8.25 8.26
CA ARG A 71 -2.67 -9.12 9.43
C ARG A 71 -4.04 -9.21 10.06
N ARG A 72 -4.32 -10.34 10.72
CA ARG A 72 -5.49 -10.44 11.59
C ARG A 72 -5.10 -9.91 12.97
N GLU A 73 -5.87 -8.96 13.46
CA GLU A 73 -5.76 -8.44 14.83
C GLU A 73 -7.13 -8.66 15.49
N ASP A 74 -7.19 -9.66 16.38
CA ASP A 74 -8.43 -10.19 16.94
C ASP A 74 -9.46 -10.59 15.85
N GLU A 75 -10.62 -9.94 15.86
CA GLU A 75 -11.71 -10.14 14.90
C GLU A 75 -11.66 -9.17 13.71
N ALA A 76 -10.63 -8.34 13.63
CA ALA A 76 -10.47 -7.34 12.58
C ALA A 76 -9.35 -7.71 11.60
N LEU A 77 -9.55 -7.33 10.34
CA LEU A 77 -8.47 -7.25 9.36
C LEU A 77 -7.78 -5.89 9.50
N GLN A 78 -6.48 -5.91 9.77
CA GLN A 78 -5.64 -4.73 9.72
C GLN A 78 -4.89 -4.70 8.39
N LEU A 79 -5.04 -3.58 7.67
CA LEU A 79 -4.29 -3.28 6.45
C LEU A 79 -3.42 -2.06 6.69
N GLU A 80 -2.13 -2.17 6.38
CA GLU A 80 -1.15 -1.08 6.53
C GLU A 80 -0.45 -0.82 5.19
N VAL A 81 -0.37 0.45 4.81
CA VAL A 81 0.52 0.92 3.73
C VAL A 81 1.44 1.96 4.34
N ARG A 82 2.74 1.70 4.32
CA ARG A 82 3.75 2.56 4.93
C ARG A 82 4.80 2.97 3.91
N ASP A 83 5.05 4.27 3.78
CA ASP A 83 6.16 4.79 2.99
C ASP A 83 7.31 5.31 3.88
N ASP A 84 8.48 5.51 3.26
CA ASP A 84 9.68 6.10 3.89
C ASP A 84 9.75 7.63 3.76
N GLY A 85 8.63 8.27 3.42
CA GLY A 85 8.49 9.71 3.38
C GLY A 85 8.56 10.35 4.77
N PRO A 86 8.77 11.68 4.85
CA PRO A 86 8.85 12.42 6.12
C PRO A 86 7.53 12.45 6.92
N GLY A 87 6.51 11.67 6.54
CA GLY A 87 5.15 11.73 7.04
C GLY A 87 4.45 13.00 6.56
N THR A 88 3.21 12.88 6.12
CA THR A 88 2.38 14.07 5.91
C THR A 88 1.75 14.44 7.25
N ASN A 89 2.19 15.54 7.88
CA ASN A 89 1.42 16.17 8.94
C ASN A 89 0.17 16.80 8.30
N ARG A 90 -0.84 15.98 8.01
CA ARG A 90 -2.13 16.43 7.48
C ARG A 90 -3.27 15.69 8.15
N LEU A 91 -3.30 15.72 9.48
CA LEU A 91 -4.53 15.55 10.26
C LEU A 91 -4.52 16.56 11.41
N ALA A 92 -4.63 17.84 11.05
CA ALA A 92 -5.22 18.86 11.92
C ALA A 92 -6.51 19.37 11.23
N GLY A 93 -7.43 18.44 10.98
CA GLY A 93 -8.79 18.74 10.58
C GLY A 93 -9.70 18.30 11.70
N SER A 94 -9.98 19.21 12.63
CA SER A 94 -10.98 19.03 13.67
C SER A 94 -12.30 18.62 13.03
N PHE A 95 -12.78 17.42 13.33
CA PHE A 95 -14.19 17.11 13.20
C PHE A 95 -14.88 17.66 14.45
N SER A 96 -15.38 18.90 14.32
CA SER A 96 -16.45 19.45 15.16
C SER A 96 -17.80 19.14 14.54
#